data_AF-A0A380JLW7-F1
#
_entry.id   AF-A0A380JLW7-F1
#
_cell.length_a   1.000
_cell.length_b   1.000
_cell.length_c   1.000
_cell.angle_alpha   90.00
_cell.angle_beta   90.00
_cell.angle_gamma   90.00
#
_symmetry.space_group_name_H-M   'P 1'
#
loop_
_entity.id
_entity.type
_entity.pdbx_description
1 polymer ?
#
loop_
_entity_poly.entity_id
_entity_poly.type
_entity_poly.pdbx_seq_one_letter_code
_entity_poly.pdbx_strand_id
1 'polypeptide(L)'
;MDSRPFQALVASSFIPQLKIRQLRDLFRYRMKLTQLQVGQKNRYQNCLTWSNLQIASVVSDVFGKSAQAIIKSILDNPQDKPNIEQLVHKRMKNKVQDLEIAMEGALTPEQAEKIRVIKAHYDALAICKEDLEQMIRELGQDYQHQVKLIQTVPGFKEDLSALRIISEIGCDMTVFDSAAKLCSWAGLVPANNESAGKKFSTRISKGGKYLKPFLFQVQTLLSNLISIQN
;
A
#
# COMPACT_ATOMS: atom_id res chain seq x y z
N MET A 1 24.80 10.68 55.24
CA MET A 1 24.70 11.60 54.10
C MET A 1 24.27 10.77 52.90
N ASP A 2 23.00 10.86 52.56
CA ASP A 2 22.33 10.06 51.53
C ASP A 2 22.80 10.44 50.12
N SER A 3 23.52 9.54 49.47
CA SER A 3 23.75 9.56 48.03
C SER A 3 22.52 8.98 47.32
N ARG A 4 21.50 9.80 47.06
CA ARG A 4 20.42 9.40 46.14
C ARG A 4 20.99 9.28 44.72
N PRO A 5 20.75 8.17 44.01
CA PRO A 5 21.16 8.06 42.62
C PRO A 5 20.37 9.07 41.78
N PHE A 6 21.09 9.81 40.94
CA PHE A 6 20.52 10.72 39.96
C PHE A 6 19.71 9.89 38.95
N GLN A 7 18.40 9.76 39.15
CA GLN A 7 17.52 9.18 38.15
C GLN A 7 17.53 10.09 36.92
N ALA A 8 18.08 9.60 35.81
CA ALA A 8 17.94 10.23 34.52
C ALA A 8 16.44 10.37 34.20
N LEU A 9 15.93 11.60 34.23
CA LEU A 9 14.51 11.95 34.03
C LEU A 9 14.00 11.71 32.59
N VAL A 10 14.84 11.16 31.71
CA VAL A 10 14.47 10.79 30.35
C VAL A 10 14.94 9.35 30.14
N ALA A 11 14.00 8.42 29.98
CA ALA A 11 14.30 7.08 29.53
C ALA A 11 15.15 7.18 28.26
N SER A 12 16.32 6.51 28.25
CA SER A 12 17.17 6.44 27.06
C SER A 12 16.30 6.04 25.87
N SER A 13 16.19 6.92 24.87
CA SER A 13 15.38 6.65 23.69
C SER A 13 15.80 5.31 23.09
N PHE A 14 14.90 4.32 23.07
CA PHE A 14 15.20 3.01 22.50
C PHE A 14 15.57 3.15 21.01
N ILE A 15 16.79 2.79 20.66
CA ILE A 15 17.27 2.77 19.27
C ILE A 15 17.39 1.30 18.83
N PRO A 16 16.58 0.85 17.86
CA PRO A 16 16.66 -0.51 17.35
C PRO A 16 18.00 -0.79 16.67
N GLN A 17 18.34 -2.08 16.57
CA GLN A 17 19.49 -2.57 15.82
C GLN A 17 19.49 -2.05 14.36
N LEU A 18 20.68 -1.90 13.77
CA LEU A 18 20.85 -1.31 12.44
C LEU A 18 19.98 -1.98 11.36
N LYS A 19 19.96 -3.31 11.31
CA LYS A 19 19.16 -4.07 10.33
C LYS A 19 17.67 -3.78 10.44
N ILE A 20 17.13 -3.65 11.65
CA ILE A 20 15.71 -3.30 11.88
C ILE A 20 15.43 -1.86 11.41
N ARG A 21 16.36 -0.93 11.67
CA ARG A 21 16.24 0.46 11.18
C ARG A 21 16.27 0.53 9.65
N GLN A 22 17.12 -0.27 8.99
CA GLN A 22 17.17 -0.38 7.53
C GLN A 22 15.87 -0.97 6.96
N LEU A 23 15.39 -2.09 7.51
CA LEU A 23 14.10 -2.68 7.12
C LEU A 23 12.96 -1.65 7.25
N ARG A 24 12.95 -0.90 8.35
CA ARG A 24 11.94 0.14 8.60
C ARG A 24 11.97 1.22 7.53
N ASP A 25 13.15 1.71 7.18
CA ASP A 25 13.31 2.73 6.15
C ASP A 25 12.82 2.22 4.78
N LEU A 26 13.26 1.02 4.37
CA LEU A 26 12.85 0.39 3.11
C LEU A 26 11.33 0.21 3.02
N PHE A 27 10.68 -0.31 4.07
CA PHE A 27 9.23 -0.47 4.06
C PHE A 27 8.48 0.87 4.06
N ARG A 28 9.01 1.90 4.74
CA ARG A 28 8.40 3.24 4.71
C ARG A 28 8.52 3.86 3.32
N TYR A 29 9.64 3.66 2.63
CA TYR A 29 9.79 4.10 1.25
C TYR A 29 8.91 3.29 0.28
N ARG A 30 8.81 1.97 0.45
CA ARG A 30 7.86 1.12 -0.28
C ARG A 30 6.42 1.61 -0.14
N MET A 31 6.00 2.01 1.06
CA MET A 31 4.69 2.62 1.30
C MET A 31 4.53 3.93 0.53
N LYS A 32 5.58 4.76 0.46
CA LYS A 32 5.58 6.00 -0.33
C LYS A 32 5.45 5.72 -1.84
N LEU A 33 6.17 4.73 -2.37
CA LEU A 33 6.04 4.32 -3.77
C LEU A 33 4.62 3.84 -4.09
N THR A 34 3.99 3.10 -3.17
CA THR A 34 2.60 2.65 -3.32
C THR A 34 1.64 3.84 -3.40
N GLN A 35 1.82 4.86 -2.54
CA GLN A 35 1.02 6.09 -2.59
C GLN A 35 1.23 6.88 -3.90
N LEU A 36 2.46 6.97 -4.38
CA LEU A 36 2.77 7.60 -5.66
C LEU A 36 2.11 6.83 -6.81
N GLN A 37 2.17 5.50 -6.78
CA GLN A 37 1.57 4.64 -7.80
C GLN A 37 0.04 4.80 -7.85
N VAL A 38 -0.63 4.85 -6.69
CA VAL A 38 -2.07 5.19 -6.61
C VAL A 38 -2.34 6.58 -7.17
N GLY A 39 -1.48 7.56 -6.88
CA GLY A 39 -1.57 8.90 -7.46
C GLY A 39 -1.48 8.88 -8.99
N GLN A 40 -0.58 8.08 -9.57
CA GLN A 40 -0.50 7.90 -11.03
C GLN A 40 -1.71 7.15 -11.60
N LYS A 41 -2.22 6.13 -10.89
CA LYS A 41 -3.45 5.41 -11.26
C LYS A 41 -4.63 6.37 -11.42
N ASN A 42 -4.82 7.26 -10.44
CA ASN A 42 -5.88 8.25 -10.47
C ASN A 42 -5.68 9.29 -11.58
N ARG A 43 -4.44 9.76 -11.78
CA ARG A 43 -4.11 10.69 -12.88
C ARG A 43 -4.38 10.07 -14.26
N TYR A 44 -4.06 8.79 -14.43
CA TYR A 44 -4.30 8.05 -15.65
C TYR A 44 -5.79 7.94 -15.95
N GLN A 45 -6.60 7.53 -14.96
CA GLN A 45 -8.06 7.48 -15.12
C GLN A 45 -8.66 8.85 -15.45
N ASN A 46 -8.25 9.91 -14.73
CA ASN A 46 -8.72 11.26 -15.02
C ASN A 46 -8.36 11.72 -16.43
N CYS A 47 -7.18 11.32 -16.94
CA CYS A 47 -6.76 11.66 -18.30
C CYS A 47 -7.61 10.92 -19.35
N LEU A 48 -7.92 9.65 -19.13
CA LEU A 48 -8.84 8.90 -20.00
C LEU A 48 -10.23 9.55 -20.04
N THR A 49 -10.77 9.93 -18.88
CA THR A 49 -12.06 10.63 -18.80
C THR A 49 -12.03 11.97 -19.54
N TRP A 50 -10.95 12.74 -19.41
CA TRP A 50 -10.79 14.02 -20.12
C TRP A 50 -10.70 13.85 -21.64
N SER A 51 -10.12 12.75 -22.11
CA SER A 51 -10.06 12.38 -23.53
C SER A 51 -11.33 11.70 -24.05
N ASN A 52 -12.40 11.69 -23.26
CA ASN A 52 -13.66 11.01 -23.56
C ASN A 52 -13.50 9.50 -23.83
N LEU A 53 -12.50 8.86 -23.23
CA LEU A 53 -12.30 7.40 -23.27
C LEU A 53 -12.93 6.78 -22.01
N GLN A 54 -14.18 6.35 -22.11
CA GLN A 54 -14.99 5.91 -20.97
C GLN A 54 -14.79 4.43 -20.61
N ILE A 55 -13.62 3.84 -20.87
CA ILE A 55 -13.36 2.41 -20.63
C ILE A 55 -13.67 1.97 -19.19
N ALA A 56 -13.47 2.87 -18.23
CA ALA A 56 -13.68 2.63 -16.80
C ALA A 56 -15.15 2.34 -16.42
N SER A 57 -16.13 2.69 -17.27
CA SER A 57 -17.53 2.35 -17.04
C SER A 57 -17.87 0.90 -17.42
N VAL A 58 -17.06 0.29 -18.30
CA VAL A 58 -17.34 -1.04 -18.87
C VAL A 58 -16.49 -2.13 -18.21
N VAL A 59 -15.21 -1.84 -17.96
CA VAL A 59 -14.26 -2.81 -17.38
C VAL A 59 -14.20 -2.71 -15.87
N SER A 60 -13.99 -3.85 -15.20
CA SER A 60 -13.81 -3.87 -13.73
C SER A 60 -12.47 -3.29 -13.29
N ASP A 61 -11.44 -3.37 -14.12
CA ASP A 61 -10.13 -2.76 -13.86
C ASP A 61 -9.50 -2.21 -15.14
N VAL A 62 -9.30 -0.90 -15.17
CA VAL A 62 -8.67 -0.17 -16.28
C VAL A 62 -7.21 -0.60 -16.48
N PHE A 63 -6.55 -1.09 -15.44
CA PHE A 63 -5.17 -1.57 -15.50
C PHE A 63 -5.07 -3.06 -15.83
N GLY A 64 -6.21 -3.73 -16.07
CA GLY A 64 -6.26 -5.12 -16.51
C GLY A 64 -5.74 -5.31 -17.93
N LYS A 65 -5.30 -6.54 -18.26
CA LYS A 65 -4.63 -6.87 -19.52
C LYS A 65 -5.40 -6.42 -20.77
N SER A 66 -6.70 -6.73 -20.86
CA SER A 66 -7.52 -6.35 -22.01
C SER A 66 -7.74 -4.85 -22.11
N ALA A 67 -8.01 -4.16 -21.00
CA ALA A 67 -8.19 -2.71 -20.99
C ALA A 67 -6.91 -2.00 -21.44
N GLN A 68 -5.76 -2.42 -20.93
CA GLN A 68 -4.46 -1.88 -21.32
C GLN A 68 -4.10 -2.20 -22.78
N ALA A 69 -4.46 -3.39 -23.29
CA ALA A 69 -4.26 -3.73 -24.70
C ALA A 69 -5.08 -2.83 -25.63
N ILE A 70 -6.34 -2.57 -25.29
CA ILE A 70 -7.22 -1.64 -26.05
C ILE A 70 -6.63 -0.22 -26.02
N ILE A 71 -6.31 0.31 -24.84
CA ILE A 71 -5.77 1.67 -24.72
C ILE A 71 -4.45 1.78 -25.47
N LYS A 72 -3.57 0.78 -25.38
CA LYS A 72 -2.31 0.76 -26.13
C LYS A 72 -2.56 0.80 -27.64
N SER A 73 -3.50 0.00 -28.15
CA SER A 73 -3.83 0.00 -29.57
C SER A 73 -4.28 1.37 -30.08
N ILE A 74 -5.06 2.11 -29.28
CA ILE A 74 -5.52 3.48 -29.60
C ILE A 74 -4.35 4.46 -29.56
N LEU A 75 -3.46 4.34 -28.57
CA LEU A 75 -2.29 5.21 -28.43
C LEU A 75 -1.27 5.01 -29.56
N ASP A 76 -1.11 3.78 -30.03
CA ASP A 76 -0.15 3.42 -31.09
C ASP A 76 -0.70 3.75 -32.48
N ASN A 77 -2.02 3.61 -32.71
CA ASN A 77 -2.66 3.91 -34.00
C ASN A 77 -3.92 4.78 -33.81
N PRO A 78 -3.77 6.11 -33.63
CA PRO A 78 -4.91 7.00 -33.32
C PRO A 78 -5.97 7.12 -34.43
N GLN A 79 -5.61 6.79 -35.67
CA GLN A 79 -6.49 6.91 -36.85
C GLN A 79 -7.25 5.62 -37.16
N ASP A 80 -6.82 4.49 -36.58
CA ASP A 80 -7.42 3.19 -36.84
C ASP A 80 -8.32 2.77 -35.67
N LYS A 81 -9.52 2.28 -36.00
CA LYS A 81 -10.38 1.67 -34.99
C LYS A 81 -9.74 0.35 -34.53
N PRO A 82 -9.45 0.17 -33.23
CA PRO A 82 -8.86 -1.08 -32.75
C PRO A 82 -9.85 -2.23 -32.94
N ASN A 83 -9.35 -3.40 -33.33
CA ASN A 83 -10.17 -4.62 -33.35
C ASN A 83 -10.37 -5.13 -31.92
N ILE A 84 -11.36 -4.57 -31.22
CA ILE A 84 -11.61 -4.84 -29.80
C ILE A 84 -11.86 -6.33 -29.54
N GLU A 85 -12.55 -7.03 -30.44
CA GLU A 85 -12.86 -8.46 -30.28
C GLU A 85 -11.60 -9.33 -30.16
N GLN A 86 -10.52 -8.97 -30.85
CA GLN A 86 -9.24 -9.68 -30.79
C GLN A 86 -8.40 -9.31 -29.54
N LEU A 87 -8.62 -8.14 -28.95
CA LEU A 87 -7.87 -7.63 -27.80
C LEU A 87 -8.49 -8.04 -26.45
N VAL A 88 -9.77 -8.42 -26.45
CA VAL A 88 -10.48 -8.81 -25.23
C VAL A 88 -10.35 -10.31 -24.92
N HIS A 89 -10.24 -10.62 -23.64
CA HIS A 89 -10.31 -12.00 -23.17
C HIS A 89 -11.70 -12.61 -23.47
N LYS A 90 -11.78 -13.94 -23.69
CA LYS A 90 -13.02 -14.66 -24.04
C LYS A 90 -14.22 -14.32 -23.15
N ARG A 91 -13.99 -14.09 -21.85
CA ARG A 91 -15.02 -13.74 -20.86
C ARG A 91 -15.59 -12.32 -20.98
N MET A 92 -14.96 -11.44 -21.77
CA MET A 92 -15.44 -10.08 -22.01
C MET A 92 -16.06 -9.89 -23.39
N LYS A 93 -16.21 -10.96 -24.18
CA LYS A 93 -16.80 -10.87 -25.53
C LYS A 93 -18.21 -10.28 -25.52
N ASN A 94 -18.97 -10.52 -24.45
CA ASN A 94 -20.29 -9.93 -24.25
C ASN A 94 -20.28 -8.40 -24.06
N LYS A 95 -19.12 -7.80 -23.74
CA LYS A 95 -18.95 -6.35 -23.53
C LYS A 95 -18.30 -5.64 -24.72
N VAL A 96 -18.06 -6.33 -25.84
CA VAL A 96 -17.33 -5.75 -26.98
C VAL A 96 -18.06 -4.53 -27.54
N GLN A 97 -19.37 -4.61 -27.74
CA GLN A 97 -20.14 -3.49 -28.25
C GLN A 97 -20.10 -2.27 -27.30
N ASP A 98 -20.23 -2.50 -25.99
CA ASP A 98 -20.12 -1.43 -25.00
C ASP A 98 -18.72 -0.80 -24.99
N LEU A 99 -17.68 -1.61 -25.21
CA LEU A 99 -16.29 -1.14 -25.32
C LEU A 99 -16.07 -0.32 -26.59
N GLU A 100 -16.67 -0.70 -27.72
CA GLU A 100 -16.61 0.07 -28.96
C GLU A 100 -17.19 1.47 -28.74
N ILE A 101 -18.39 1.55 -28.15
CA ILE A 101 -19.05 2.82 -27.81
C ILE A 101 -18.20 3.63 -26.82
N ALA A 102 -17.70 3.00 -25.77
CA ALA A 102 -16.91 3.68 -24.75
C ALA A 102 -15.59 4.26 -25.28
N MET A 103 -15.10 3.74 -26.41
CA MET A 103 -13.86 4.16 -27.09
C MET A 103 -14.07 5.12 -28.25
N GLU A 104 -15.32 5.53 -28.54
CA GLU A 104 -15.62 6.64 -29.45
C GLU A 104 -15.27 8.00 -28.79
N GLY A 105 -13.97 8.25 -28.63
CA GLY A 105 -13.41 9.48 -28.08
C GLY A 105 -12.54 10.24 -29.08
N ALA A 106 -12.41 11.55 -28.89
CA ALA A 106 -11.50 12.40 -29.66
C ALA A 106 -10.20 12.60 -28.87
N LEU A 107 -9.24 11.69 -29.05
CA LEU A 107 -7.94 11.75 -28.39
C LEU A 107 -6.97 12.64 -29.20
N THR A 108 -6.54 13.76 -28.62
CA THR A 108 -5.50 14.59 -29.27
C THR A 108 -4.10 13.99 -29.08
N PRO A 109 -3.13 14.29 -29.96
CA PRO A 109 -1.75 13.81 -29.81
C PRO A 109 -1.11 14.19 -28.46
N GLU A 110 -1.39 15.40 -27.96
CA GLU A 110 -0.87 15.88 -26.67
C GLU A 110 -1.47 15.11 -25.49
N GLN A 111 -2.76 14.78 -25.58
CA GLN A 111 -3.42 13.95 -24.57
C GLN A 111 -2.88 12.52 -24.58
N ALA A 112 -2.68 11.93 -25.77
CA ALA A 112 -2.08 10.62 -25.92
C ALA A 112 -0.68 10.56 -25.29
N GLU A 113 0.14 11.59 -25.53
CA GLU A 113 1.48 11.66 -24.95
C GLU A 113 1.45 11.78 -23.43
N LYS A 114 0.56 12.62 -22.89
CA LYS A 114 0.37 12.72 -21.44
C LYS A 114 -0.03 11.38 -20.81
N ILE A 115 -0.91 10.62 -21.45
CA ILE A 115 -1.31 9.27 -20.99
C ILE A 115 -0.10 8.33 -20.98
N ARG A 116 0.74 8.35 -22.03
CA ARG A 116 1.97 7.55 -22.12
C ARG A 116 2.95 7.87 -21.00
N VAL A 117 3.23 9.15 -20.75
CA VAL A 117 4.13 9.58 -19.66
C VAL A 117 3.63 9.12 -18.29
N ILE A 118 2.33 9.31 -18.00
CA ILE A 118 1.74 8.86 -16.73
C ILE A 118 1.87 7.35 -16.58
N LYS A 119 1.62 6.59 -17.66
CA LYS A 119 1.73 5.13 -17.64
C LYS A 119 3.16 4.66 -17.42
N ALA A 120 4.13 5.26 -18.11
CA ALA A 120 5.55 4.97 -17.91
C ALA A 120 5.98 5.22 -16.46
N HIS A 121 5.53 6.32 -15.85
CA HIS A 121 5.79 6.59 -14.43
C HIS A 121 5.15 5.54 -13.51
N TYR A 122 3.90 5.13 -13.78
CA TYR A 122 3.23 4.07 -13.03
C TYR A 122 4.00 2.74 -13.09
N ASP A 123 4.51 2.37 -14.27
CA ASP A 123 5.27 1.14 -14.49
C ASP A 123 6.64 1.20 -13.82
N ALA A 124 7.35 2.32 -13.95
CA ALA A 124 8.62 2.53 -13.27
C ALA A 124 8.48 2.42 -11.73
N LEU A 125 7.41 3.00 -11.17
CA LEU A 125 7.12 2.86 -9.73
C LEU A 125 6.85 1.41 -9.32
N ALA A 126 6.25 0.60 -10.20
CA ALA A 126 6.04 -0.82 -9.94
C ALA A 126 7.36 -1.59 -9.88
N ILE A 127 8.28 -1.30 -10.82
CA ILE A 127 9.63 -1.88 -10.84
C ILE A 127 10.42 -1.51 -9.58
N CYS A 128 10.50 -0.22 -9.25
CA CYS A 128 11.21 0.22 -8.05
C CYS A 128 10.64 -0.40 -6.76
N LYS A 129 9.33 -0.65 -6.72
CA LYS A 129 8.69 -1.31 -5.58
C LYS A 129 9.14 -2.78 -5.47
N GLU A 130 9.23 -3.49 -6.59
CA GLU A 130 9.73 -4.87 -6.63
C GLU A 130 11.19 -4.95 -6.17
N ASP A 131 12.05 -4.04 -6.64
CA ASP A 131 13.46 -3.98 -6.23
C ASP A 131 13.59 -3.81 -4.70
N LEU A 132 12.77 -2.95 -4.10
CA LEU A 132 12.73 -2.79 -2.65
C LEU A 132 12.21 -4.05 -1.93
N GLU A 133 11.18 -4.71 -2.48
CA GLU A 133 10.66 -5.94 -1.90
C GLU A 133 11.70 -7.05 -1.89
N GLN A 134 12.51 -7.16 -2.96
CA GLN A 134 13.62 -8.10 -3.02
C GLN A 134 14.67 -7.80 -1.95
N MET A 135 15.13 -6.54 -1.83
CA MET A 135 16.09 -6.13 -0.80
C MET A 135 15.56 -6.34 0.63
N ILE A 136 14.26 -6.11 0.85
CA ILE A 136 13.59 -6.37 2.13
C ILE A 136 13.62 -7.87 2.47
N ARG A 137 13.34 -8.74 1.49
CA ARG A 137 13.37 -10.20 1.68
C ARG A 137 14.76 -10.69 2.04
N GLU A 138 15.79 -10.18 1.37
CA GLU A 138 17.20 -10.50 1.64
C GLU A 138 17.61 -10.09 3.06
N LEU A 139 17.35 -8.83 3.45
CA LEU A 139 17.62 -8.37 4.82
C LEU A 139 16.76 -9.09 5.87
N GLY A 140 15.59 -9.59 5.47
CA GLY A 140 14.64 -10.32 6.31
C GLY A 140 15.02 -11.78 6.59
N GLN A 141 16.04 -12.33 5.94
CA GLN A 141 16.43 -13.74 6.11
C GLN A 141 16.89 -14.07 7.54
N ASP A 142 17.42 -13.11 8.28
CA ASP A 142 17.84 -13.33 9.68
C ASP A 142 16.66 -13.48 10.65
N TYR A 143 15.45 -13.10 10.23
CA TYR A 143 14.28 -13.00 11.10
C TYR A 143 13.21 -14.06 10.82
N GLN A 144 13.58 -15.15 10.14
CA GLN A 144 12.64 -16.19 9.71
C GLN A 144 11.91 -16.87 10.87
N HIS A 145 12.57 -17.02 12.02
CA HIS A 145 11.92 -17.56 13.21
C HIS A 145 10.78 -16.64 13.69
N GLN A 146 11.04 -15.34 13.79
CA GLN A 146 10.04 -14.34 14.17
C GLN A 146 8.94 -14.21 13.12
N VAL A 147 9.27 -14.30 11.83
CA VAL A 147 8.29 -14.31 10.73
C VAL A 147 7.31 -15.47 10.89
N LYS A 148 7.80 -16.68 11.14
CA LYS A 148 6.96 -17.87 11.36
C LYS A 148 6.03 -17.70 12.56
N LEU A 149 6.51 -17.10 13.65
CA LEU A 149 5.67 -16.81 14.82
C LEU A 149 4.54 -15.84 14.46
N ILE A 150 4.84 -14.75 13.74
CA ILE A 150 3.82 -13.78 13.31
C ILE A 150 2.83 -14.39 12.33
N GLN A 151 3.28 -15.28 11.44
CA GLN A 151 2.44 -16.02 10.49
C GLN A 151 1.40 -16.93 11.15
N THR A 152 1.56 -17.28 12.42
CA THR A 152 0.52 -18.01 13.19
C THR A 152 -0.73 -17.16 13.42
N VAL A 153 -0.59 -15.84 13.39
CA VAL A 153 -1.71 -14.92 13.53
C VAL A 153 -2.45 -14.84 12.19
N PRO A 154 -3.78 -15.08 12.18
CA PRO A 154 -4.59 -14.90 10.98
C PRO A 154 -4.34 -13.52 10.36
N GLY A 155 -4.11 -13.49 9.04
CA GLY A 155 -3.92 -12.25 8.26
C GLY A 155 -2.47 -11.93 7.92
N PHE A 156 -1.50 -12.58 8.58
CA PHE A 156 -0.08 -12.38 8.33
C PHE A 156 0.55 -13.53 7.56
N LYS A 157 -0.16 -14.13 6.59
CA LYS A 157 0.34 -15.30 5.84
C LYS A 157 1.58 -15.00 4.99
N GLU A 158 1.73 -13.77 4.50
CA GLU A 158 2.85 -13.38 3.64
C GLU A 158 4.08 -12.92 4.46
N ASP A 159 5.27 -13.35 4.04
CA ASP A 159 6.55 -12.98 4.68
C ASP A 159 6.74 -11.46 4.77
N LEU A 160 6.45 -10.72 3.69
CA LEU A 160 6.57 -9.27 3.66
C LEU A 160 5.69 -8.59 4.72
N SER A 161 4.51 -9.15 4.98
CA SER A 161 3.57 -8.63 5.97
C SER A 161 4.10 -8.83 7.40
N ALA A 162 4.71 -9.99 7.67
CA ALA A 162 5.36 -10.26 8.95
C ALA A 162 6.63 -9.42 9.14
N LEU A 163 7.49 -9.34 8.11
CA LEU A 163 8.69 -8.50 8.12
C LEU A 163 8.35 -7.02 8.31
N ARG A 164 7.20 -6.56 7.79
CA ARG A 164 6.71 -5.19 8.01
C ARG A 164 6.45 -4.93 9.49
N ILE A 165 5.83 -5.87 10.21
CA ILE A 165 5.66 -5.75 11.66
C ILE A 165 7.02 -5.67 12.33
N ILE A 166 7.91 -6.62 12.06
CA ILE A 166 9.25 -6.69 12.64
C ILE A 166 10.02 -5.39 12.42
N SER A 167 9.89 -4.76 11.25
CA SER A 167 10.53 -3.48 10.94
C SER A 167 10.06 -2.34 11.84
N GLU A 168 8.80 -2.33 12.26
CA GLU A 168 8.25 -1.26 13.09
C GLU A 168 8.47 -1.57 14.59
N ILE A 169 8.13 -2.77 15.06
CA ILE A 169 8.17 -3.13 16.50
C ILE A 169 9.53 -3.69 16.97
N GLY A 170 10.34 -4.21 16.05
CA GLY A 170 11.59 -4.92 16.34
C GLY A 170 11.39 -6.39 16.72
N CYS A 171 12.49 -7.07 17.07
CA CYS A 171 12.45 -8.48 17.50
C CYS A 171 12.48 -8.66 19.01
N ASP A 172 12.96 -7.65 19.73
CA ASP A 172 13.05 -7.67 21.18
C ASP A 172 11.77 -7.08 21.79
N MET A 173 10.96 -7.93 22.42
CA MET A 173 9.72 -7.52 23.06
C MET A 173 9.90 -7.02 24.49
N THR A 174 11.09 -7.17 25.12
CA THR A 174 11.33 -6.66 26.48
C THR A 174 11.31 -5.13 26.54
N VAL A 175 11.41 -4.48 25.39
CA VAL A 175 11.28 -3.02 25.23
C VAL A 175 9.86 -2.52 25.52
N PHE A 176 8.87 -3.42 25.55
CA PHE A 176 7.50 -3.13 25.93
C PHE A 176 7.16 -3.87 27.22
N ASP A 177 6.84 -3.14 28.30
CA ASP A 177 6.54 -3.81 29.58
C ASP A 177 5.26 -4.66 29.53
N SER A 178 4.37 -4.41 28.56
CA SER A 178 3.19 -5.26 28.30
C SER A 178 2.67 -5.09 26.88
N ALA A 179 1.86 -6.05 26.43
CA ALA A 179 1.15 -5.97 25.15
C ALA A 179 0.25 -4.72 25.06
N ALA A 180 -0.33 -4.27 26.18
CA ALA A 180 -1.11 -3.03 26.21
C ALA A 180 -0.24 -1.79 25.90
N LYS A 181 1.01 -1.76 26.38
CA LYS A 181 1.96 -0.69 26.05
C LYS A 181 2.38 -0.72 24.58
N LEU A 182 2.54 -1.91 24.00
CA LEU A 182 2.75 -2.05 22.55
C LEU A 182 1.56 -1.50 21.75
N CYS A 183 0.33 -1.84 22.11
CA CYS A 183 -0.87 -1.32 21.45
C CYS A 183 -1.01 0.21 21.57
N SER A 184 -0.65 0.76 22.74
CA SER A 184 -0.61 2.20 22.96
C SER A 184 0.45 2.88 22.09
N TRP A 185 1.67 2.33 22.04
CA TRP A 185 2.77 2.80 21.17
C TRP A 185 2.39 2.75 19.68
N ALA A 186 1.70 1.69 19.25
CA ALA A 186 1.19 1.52 17.90
C ALA A 186 0.04 2.48 17.54
N GLY A 187 -0.46 3.29 18.49
CA GLY A 187 -1.55 4.25 18.26
C GLY A 187 -2.92 3.60 18.05
N LEU A 188 -3.10 2.36 18.55
CA LEU A 188 -4.36 1.62 18.49
C LEU A 188 -5.30 1.95 19.64
N VAL A 189 -4.77 2.54 20.72
CA VAL A 189 -5.53 2.94 21.90
C VAL A 189 -5.84 4.44 21.85
N PRO A 190 -7.06 4.89 22.18
CA PRO A 190 -7.38 6.32 22.32
C PRO A 190 -6.45 7.00 23.34
N ALA A 191 -6.11 8.26 23.12
CA ALA A 191 -5.31 9.01 24.09
C ALA A 191 -6.14 9.25 25.36
N ASN A 192 -5.63 8.82 26.52
CA ASN A 192 -6.19 9.20 27.81
C ASN A 192 -5.51 10.48 28.29
N ASN A 193 -6.09 11.63 27.97
CA ASN A 193 -5.53 12.94 28.30
C ASN A 193 -6.35 13.56 29.43
N GLU A 194 -5.94 13.32 30.67
CA GLU A 194 -6.60 13.81 31.88
C GLU A 194 -5.59 14.57 32.74
N SER A 195 -5.93 15.79 33.15
CA SER A 195 -5.14 16.57 34.10
C SER A 195 -6.07 17.20 35.13
N ALA A 196 -5.71 17.08 36.41
CA ALA A 196 -6.49 17.57 37.55
C ALA A 196 -7.99 17.19 37.51
N GLY A 197 -8.32 15.95 37.10
CA GLY A 197 -9.69 15.45 37.02
C GLY A 197 -10.51 15.98 35.83
N LYS A 198 -9.92 16.79 34.94
CA LYS A 198 -10.54 17.25 33.70
C LYS A 198 -10.07 16.41 32.52
N LYS A 199 -11.02 15.83 31.79
CA LYS A 199 -10.77 15.10 30.55
C LYS A 199 -10.61 16.07 29.37
N PHE A 200 -9.49 15.97 28.69
CA PHE A 200 -9.18 16.70 27.46
C PHE A 200 -9.46 15.81 26.23
N SER A 201 -9.08 16.27 25.03
CA SER A 201 -9.35 15.56 23.77
C SER A 201 -8.88 14.10 23.80
N THR A 202 -9.81 13.19 23.54
CA THR A 202 -9.59 11.73 23.45
C THR A 202 -9.30 11.26 22.02
N ARG A 203 -8.92 12.18 21.12
CA ARG A 203 -8.57 11.83 19.74
C ARG A 203 -7.44 10.80 19.75
N ILE A 204 -7.52 9.86 18.82
CA ILE A 204 -6.48 8.84 18.69
C ILE A 204 -5.15 9.53 18.40
N SER A 205 -4.08 9.06 19.06
CA SER A 205 -2.76 9.65 18.93
C SER A 205 -2.28 9.63 17.47
N LYS A 206 -1.40 10.58 17.11
CA LYS A 206 -0.69 10.56 15.82
C LYS A 206 0.41 9.48 15.77
N GLY A 207 0.55 8.68 16.83
CA GLY A 207 1.46 7.54 16.91
C GLY A 207 1.10 6.47 15.89
N GLY A 208 2.08 5.63 15.53
CA GLY A 208 1.84 4.49 14.64
C GLY A 208 1.48 4.84 13.19
N LYS A 209 1.86 6.02 12.67
CA LYS A 209 1.56 6.49 11.29
C LYS A 209 1.80 5.43 10.19
N TYR A 210 2.74 4.51 10.41
CA TYR A 210 3.13 3.47 9.46
C TYR A 210 2.56 2.08 9.78
N LEU A 211 2.43 1.75 11.08
CA LEU A 211 1.98 0.45 11.54
C LEU A 211 0.45 0.37 11.59
N LYS A 212 -0.21 1.41 12.10
CA LYS A 212 -1.67 1.43 12.27
C LYS A 212 -2.42 1.27 10.94
N PRO A 213 -2.14 2.04 9.86
CA PRO A 213 -2.85 1.84 8.59
C PRO A 213 -2.65 0.43 8.02
N PHE A 214 -1.46 -0.14 8.23
CA PHE A 214 -1.14 -1.49 7.78
C PHE A 214 -1.95 -2.56 8.54
N LEU A 215 -2.07 -2.45 9.87
CA LEU A 215 -2.89 -3.37 10.66
C LEU A 215 -4.37 -3.32 10.27
N PHE A 216 -4.90 -2.12 9.99
CA PHE A 216 -6.26 -1.98 9.46
C PHE A 216 -6.42 -2.65 8.10
N GLN A 217 -5.44 -2.52 7.20
CA GLN A 217 -5.47 -3.20 5.90
C GLN A 217 -5.54 -4.72 6.06
N VAL A 218 -4.73 -5.29 6.95
CA VAL A 218 -4.74 -6.74 7.23
C VAL A 218 -6.10 -7.18 7.79
N GLN A 219 -6.67 -6.41 8.72
CA GLN A 219 -8.01 -6.68 9.25
C GLN A 219 -9.08 -6.67 8.15
N THR A 220 -9.09 -5.66 7.28
CA THR A 220 -10.09 -5.58 6.20
C THR A 220 -9.96 -6.75 5.22
N LEU A 221 -8.73 -7.16 4.88
CA LEU A 221 -8.50 -8.32 4.02
C LEU A 221 -9.02 -9.62 4.65
N LEU A 222 -8.81 -9.80 5.96
CA LEU A 222 -9.35 -10.94 6.69
C LEU A 222 -10.89 -10.97 6.68
N SER A 223 -11.53 -9.84 6.97
CA SER A 223 -12.99 -9.74 6.95
C SER A 223 -13.55 -10.12 5.58
N ASN A 224 -12.95 -9.61 4.50
CA ASN A 224 -13.37 -9.92 3.13
C ASN A 224 -13.19 -11.40 2.79
N LEU A 225 -12.09 -12.03 3.22
CA LEU A 225 -11.87 -13.46 2.99
C LEU A 225 -12.90 -14.33 3.71
N ILE A 226 -13.26 -13.98 4.95
CA ILE A 226 -14.30 -14.68 5.72
C ILE A 226 -15.67 -14.52 5.06
N SER A 227 -16.00 -13.33 4.55
CA SER A 227 -17.26 -13.08 3.83
C SER A 227 -17.39 -13.80 2.49
N ILE A 228 -16.29 -14.25 1.88
CA ILE A 228 -16.31 -15.02 0.61
C ILE A 228 -16.49 -16.53 0.87
N GLN A 229 -16.20 -17.00 2.09
CA GLN A 229 -16.30 -18.41 2.47
C GLN A 229 -17.63 -18.82 3.10
N ASN A 230 -18.51 -17.84 3.40
CA ASN A 230 -19.89 -18.04 3.89
C ASN A 230 -20.90 -17.68 2.81
#